data_AF-A0A957JXQ0-F1
#
_entry.id   AF-A0A957JXQ0-F1
#
_cell.length_a   1.000
_cell.length_b   1.000
_cell.length_c   1.000
_cell.angle_alpha   90.00
_cell.angle_beta   90.00
_cell.angle_gamma   90.00
#
_symmetry.space_group_name_H-M   'P 1'
#
loop_
_entity.id
_entity.type
_entity.pdbx_description
1 polymer ?
#
loop_
_entity_poly.entity_id
_entity_poly.type
_entity_poly.pdbx_seq_one_letter_code
_entity_poly.pdbx_strand_id
1 'polypeptide(L)'
;EPPDGQAYLARAFAAYYQALFEPDPSRRAQLLFFANISIGFHEQTRLQPEILAALEAAVLEPAAFRRELLKALFPWRGWLIRFRLFLLALFRGPSPLDVPLNNLLTWIKRDARLLITEHMMRIGLADGRFVRLGRDLPATFPPSLRQISLPELHTLLAEIDPTPDDLSGSGAVDWGNLPDRLHFIADFFRAYQEEPLLFAAPEP
;
A
#
# COMPACT_ATOMS: atom_id res chain seq x y z
N GLU A 1 6.79 -7.98 20.74
CA GLU A 1 8.05 -7.48 21.32
C GLU A 1 8.29 -6.07 20.82
N PRO A 2 8.79 -5.14 21.64
CA PRO A 2 9.08 -3.79 21.19
C PRO A 2 10.54 -3.58 20.72
N PRO A 3 10.80 -2.64 19.78
CA PRO A 3 9.83 -1.94 18.95
C PRO A 3 9.70 -2.57 17.55
N ASP A 4 8.45 -2.63 17.10
CA ASP A 4 7.95 -3.12 15.82
C ASP A 4 8.94 -3.08 14.64
N GLY A 5 9.46 -4.26 14.27
CA GLY A 5 10.10 -4.51 12.98
C GLY A 5 11.63 -4.41 12.92
N GLN A 6 12.33 -4.15 14.04
CA GLN A 6 13.81 -4.23 14.09
C GLN A 6 14.36 -5.61 13.69
N ALA A 7 13.61 -6.68 13.94
CA ALA A 7 13.98 -8.03 13.54
C ALA A 7 14.04 -8.20 12.01
N TYR A 8 13.13 -7.55 11.26
CA TYR A 8 13.17 -7.59 9.80
C TYR A 8 14.38 -6.86 9.24
N LEU A 9 14.73 -5.70 9.82
CA LEU A 9 15.96 -4.98 9.43
C LEU A 9 17.21 -5.81 9.72
N ALA A 10 17.31 -6.42 10.91
CA ALA A 10 18.45 -7.27 11.25
C ALA A 10 18.60 -8.46 10.29
N ARG A 11 17.48 -9.13 9.95
CA ARG A 11 17.45 -10.22 8.96
C ARG A 11 17.85 -9.74 7.58
N ALA A 12 17.38 -8.56 7.16
CA ALA A 12 17.71 -8.00 5.86
C ALA A 12 19.21 -7.69 5.72
N PHE A 13 19.80 -7.00 6.71
CA PHE A 13 21.23 -6.71 6.68
C PHE A 13 22.09 -7.97 6.78
N ALA A 14 21.66 -8.97 7.55
CA ALA A 14 22.32 -10.27 7.58
C ALA A 14 22.27 -10.97 6.20
N ALA A 15 21.14 -10.91 5.51
CA ALA A 15 20.99 -11.49 4.18
C ALA A 15 21.81 -10.74 3.12
N TYR A 16 21.88 -9.41 3.16
CA TYR A 16 22.81 -8.64 2.32
C TYR A 16 24.26 -9.05 2.57
N TYR A 17 24.66 -9.16 3.84
CA TYR A 17 26.02 -9.58 4.20
C TYR A 17 26.34 -10.97 3.65
N GLN A 18 25.41 -11.93 3.77
CA GLN A 18 25.58 -13.27 3.18
C GLN A 18 25.69 -13.21 1.65
N ALA A 19 24.85 -12.39 0.99
CA ALA A 19 24.86 -12.24 -0.45
C ALA A 19 26.19 -11.73 -1.01
N LEU A 20 26.96 -10.94 -0.25
CA LEU A 20 28.29 -10.44 -0.66
C LEU A 20 29.29 -11.58 -0.88
N PHE A 21 29.15 -12.70 -0.16
CA PHE A 21 30.08 -13.83 -0.20
C PHE A 21 29.48 -15.08 -0.85
N GLU A 22 28.24 -15.02 -1.32
CA GLU A 22 27.54 -16.15 -1.92
C GLU A 22 28.01 -16.39 -3.37
N PRO A 23 28.64 -17.54 -3.68
CA PRO A 23 29.10 -17.85 -5.03
C PRO A 23 27.98 -18.24 -6.00
N ASP A 24 26.90 -18.86 -5.51
CA ASP A 24 25.80 -19.27 -6.39
C ASP A 24 24.94 -18.05 -6.77
N PRO A 25 24.86 -17.67 -8.06
CA PRO A 25 24.12 -16.49 -8.48
C PRO A 25 22.63 -16.58 -8.15
N SER A 26 22.04 -17.78 -8.17
CA SER A 26 20.61 -17.98 -7.85
C SER A 26 20.35 -17.73 -6.37
N ARG A 27 21.11 -18.39 -5.48
CA ARG A 27 21.03 -18.18 -4.04
C ARG A 27 21.35 -16.74 -3.65
N ARG A 28 22.32 -16.10 -4.30
CA ARG A 28 22.63 -14.68 -4.10
C ARG A 28 21.44 -13.79 -4.45
N ALA A 29 20.78 -14.02 -5.59
CA ALA A 29 19.59 -13.27 -5.97
C ALA A 29 18.45 -13.44 -4.94
N GLN A 30 18.24 -14.66 -4.44
CA GLN A 30 17.24 -14.93 -3.40
C GLN A 30 17.57 -14.23 -2.08
N LEU A 31 18.84 -14.19 -1.66
CA LEU A 31 19.28 -13.44 -0.47
C LEU A 31 19.05 -11.94 -0.62
N LEU A 32 19.37 -11.36 -1.77
CA LEU A 32 19.13 -9.95 -2.07
C LEU A 32 17.63 -9.63 -2.07
N PHE A 33 16.81 -10.49 -2.70
CA PHE A 33 15.36 -10.33 -2.73
C PHE A 33 14.74 -10.45 -1.33
N PHE A 34 15.19 -11.43 -0.53
CA PHE A 34 14.77 -11.56 0.87
C PHE A 34 15.09 -10.32 1.70
N ALA A 35 16.28 -9.75 1.52
CA ALA A 35 16.67 -8.51 2.18
C ALA A 35 15.79 -7.33 1.75
N ASN A 36 15.59 -7.15 0.44
CA ASN A 36 14.76 -6.10 -0.14
C ASN A 36 13.33 -6.14 0.40
N ILE A 37 12.69 -7.32 0.41
CA ILE A 37 11.32 -7.49 0.90
C ILE A 37 11.22 -7.38 2.40
N SER A 38 12.21 -7.85 3.16
CA SER A 38 12.22 -7.67 4.62
C SER A 38 12.25 -6.19 5.00
N ILE A 39 13.06 -5.37 4.31
CA ILE A 39 13.05 -3.91 4.48
C ILE A 39 11.73 -3.31 4.01
N GLY A 40 11.27 -3.71 2.82
CA GLY A 40 10.00 -3.27 2.27
C GLY A 40 8.85 -3.49 3.25
N PHE A 41 8.73 -4.69 3.82
CA PHE A 41 7.72 -5.04 4.82
C PHE A 41 7.77 -4.09 6.03
N HIS A 42 8.96 -3.90 6.60
CA HIS A 42 9.16 -3.01 7.75
C HIS A 42 8.71 -1.58 7.43
N GLU A 43 9.22 -1.03 6.32
CA GLU A 43 8.93 0.35 5.92
C GLU A 43 7.46 0.55 5.53
N GLN A 44 6.84 -0.40 4.82
CA GLN A 44 5.43 -0.31 4.42
C GLN A 44 4.49 -0.40 5.61
N THR A 45 4.85 -1.16 6.65
CA THR A 45 4.11 -1.19 7.91
C THR A 45 4.24 0.15 8.64
N ARG A 46 5.46 0.69 8.71
CA ARG A 46 5.75 1.98 9.34
C ARG A 46 5.03 3.14 8.66
N LEU A 47 4.96 3.15 7.32
CA LEU A 47 4.35 4.19 6.49
C LEU A 47 2.83 4.06 6.34
N GLN A 48 2.21 3.03 6.91
CA GLN A 48 0.78 2.79 6.77
C GLN A 48 -0.10 4.00 7.15
N PRO A 49 0.12 4.73 8.27
CA PRO A 49 -0.73 5.86 8.60
C PRO A 49 -0.55 7.03 7.63
N GLU A 50 0.66 7.30 7.16
CA GLU A 50 0.94 8.38 6.20
C GLU A 50 0.36 8.07 4.82
N ILE A 51 0.48 6.83 4.33
CA ILE A 51 -0.10 6.39 3.05
C ILE A 51 -1.62 6.54 3.09
N LEU A 52 -2.27 6.08 4.17
CA LEU A 52 -3.71 6.23 4.33
C LEU A 52 -4.13 7.70 4.37
N ALA A 53 -3.42 8.53 5.15
CA ALA A 53 -3.71 9.96 5.24
C ALA A 53 -3.57 10.65 3.87
N ALA A 54 -2.52 10.34 3.09
CA ALA A 54 -2.29 10.92 1.78
C ALA A 54 -3.39 10.54 0.77
N LEU A 55 -3.77 9.26 0.71
CA LEU A 55 -4.83 8.79 -0.18
C LEU A 55 -6.18 9.41 0.17
N GLU A 56 -6.50 9.53 1.45
CA GLU A 56 -7.78 10.12 1.89
C GLU A 56 -7.82 11.65 1.74
N ALA A 57 -6.68 12.32 1.91
CA ALA A 57 -6.58 13.77 1.72
C ALA A 57 -6.81 14.20 0.26
N ALA A 58 -6.48 13.33 -0.71
CA ALA A 58 -6.71 13.60 -2.12
C ALA A 58 -8.22 13.67 -2.50
N VAL A 59 -9.10 13.14 -1.64
CA VAL A 59 -10.49 12.88 -1.98
C VAL A 59 -11.43 13.95 -1.45
N LEU A 60 -11.37 14.30 -0.17
CA LEU A 60 -12.34 15.21 0.46
C LEU A 60 -11.80 15.93 1.70
N GLU A 61 -12.09 17.22 1.83
CA GLU A 61 -12.02 17.94 3.10
C GLU A 61 -13.30 17.66 3.93
N PRO A 62 -13.22 16.96 5.09
CA PRO A 62 -14.41 16.49 5.81
C PRO A 62 -15.38 17.60 6.22
N ALA A 63 -14.84 18.77 6.61
CA ALA A 63 -15.64 19.92 7.01
C ALA A 63 -16.42 20.52 5.84
N ALA A 64 -15.80 20.59 4.65
CA ALA A 64 -16.46 21.07 3.44
C ALA A 64 -17.57 20.11 3.01
N PHE A 65 -17.31 18.80 3.00
CA PHE A 65 -18.32 17.79 2.65
C PHE A 65 -19.53 17.85 3.56
N ARG A 66 -19.33 17.89 4.88
CA ARG A 66 -20.42 18.00 5.86
C ARG A 66 -21.31 19.20 5.59
N ARG A 67 -20.69 20.35 5.32
CA ARG A 67 -21.41 21.60 5.03
C ARG A 67 -22.25 21.48 3.77
N GLU A 68 -21.70 20.95 2.68
CA GLU A 68 -22.42 20.82 1.42
C GLU A 68 -23.53 19.77 1.48
N LEU A 69 -23.30 18.64 2.16
CA LEU A 69 -24.33 17.61 2.36
C LEU A 69 -25.50 18.14 3.21
N LEU A 70 -25.23 18.87 4.29
CA LEU A 70 -26.29 19.48 5.11
C LEU A 70 -27.12 20.50 4.33
N LYS A 71 -26.51 21.26 3.41
CA LYS A 71 -27.23 22.15 2.50
C LYS A 71 -28.11 21.37 1.52
N ALA A 72 -27.58 20.31 0.92
CA ALA A 72 -28.29 19.49 -0.05
C ALA A 72 -29.49 18.74 0.53
N LEU A 73 -29.36 18.18 1.74
CA LEU A 73 -30.43 17.43 2.40
C LEU A 73 -31.53 18.33 2.98
N PHE A 74 -31.21 19.58 3.34
CA PHE A 74 -32.16 20.50 3.99
C PHE A 74 -32.23 21.89 3.33
N PRO A 75 -32.65 21.99 2.05
CA PRO A 75 -32.64 23.24 1.32
C PRO A 75 -33.67 24.28 1.83
N TRP A 76 -34.82 23.86 2.37
CA TRP A 76 -35.95 24.77 2.69
C TRP A 76 -36.54 24.64 4.11
N ARG A 77 -36.01 23.75 4.97
CA ARG A 77 -36.47 23.51 6.37
C ARG A 77 -35.38 23.76 7.42
N GLY A 78 -34.33 24.49 7.04
CA GLY A 78 -33.07 24.56 7.78
C GLY A 78 -33.16 25.13 9.20
N TRP A 79 -34.04 26.10 9.49
CA TRP A 79 -33.98 26.78 10.79
C TRP A 79 -34.44 25.92 11.97
N LEU A 80 -35.55 25.17 11.85
CA LEU A 80 -36.05 24.29 12.92
C LEU A 80 -35.10 23.11 13.19
N ILE A 81 -34.55 22.52 12.13
CA ILE A 81 -33.60 21.41 12.24
C ILE A 81 -32.25 21.92 12.77
N ARG A 82 -31.75 23.07 12.30
CA ARG A 82 -30.55 23.72 12.84
C ARG A 82 -30.73 24.07 14.31
N PHE A 83 -31.90 24.58 14.71
CA PHE A 83 -32.23 24.86 16.10
C PHE A 83 -32.27 23.58 16.94
N ARG A 84 -32.86 22.49 16.43
CA ARG A 84 -32.86 21.19 17.11
C ARG A 84 -31.46 20.58 17.23
N LEU A 85 -30.64 20.68 16.19
CA LEU A 85 -29.24 20.22 16.20
C LEU A 85 -28.37 21.08 17.11
N PHE A 86 -28.60 22.39 17.15
CA PHE A 86 -27.97 23.32 18.09
C PHE A 86 -28.34 23.00 19.53
N LEU A 87 -29.63 22.75 19.82
CA LEU A 87 -30.08 22.32 21.14
C LEU A 87 -29.45 20.98 21.55
N LEU A 88 -29.37 20.00 20.64
CA LEU A 88 -28.70 18.72 20.89
C LEU A 88 -27.19 18.89 21.13
N ALA A 89 -26.53 19.77 20.38
CA ALA A 89 -25.10 20.07 20.55
C ALA A 89 -24.80 20.84 21.86
N LEU A 90 -25.77 21.59 22.39
CA LEU A 90 -25.66 22.27 23.69
C LEU A 90 -25.57 21.26 24.86
N PHE A 91 -26.13 20.07 24.70
CA PHE A 91 -25.99 18.93 25.61
C PHE A 91 -24.74 18.08 25.28
N ARG A 92 -23.55 18.71 25.28
CA ARG A 92 -22.19 18.13 25.46
C ARG A 92 -21.83 16.76 24.83
N GLY A 93 -22.51 16.30 23.78
CA GLY A 93 -22.26 15.04 23.10
C GLY A 93 -22.25 15.19 21.57
N PRO A 94 -21.63 14.24 20.83
CA PRO A 94 -21.70 14.21 19.38
C PRO A 94 -23.16 14.21 18.92
N SER A 95 -23.46 14.98 17.88
CA SER A 95 -24.81 15.04 17.32
C SER A 95 -25.22 13.63 16.84
N PRO A 96 -26.48 13.20 16.99
CA PRO A 96 -26.95 11.91 16.46
C PRO A 96 -26.70 11.74 14.95
N LEU A 97 -26.45 12.83 14.22
CA LEU A 97 -26.10 12.82 12.80
C LEU A 97 -24.60 12.63 12.52
N ASP A 98 -23.73 12.76 13.52
CA ASP A 98 -22.28 12.70 13.31
C ASP A 98 -21.81 11.28 13.01
N VAL A 99 -22.38 10.28 13.68
CA VAL A 99 -22.08 8.86 13.42
C VAL A 99 -22.44 8.46 11.98
N PRO A 100 -23.69 8.64 11.48
CA PRO A 100 -24.02 8.25 10.11
C PRO A 100 -23.24 9.06 9.06
N LEU A 101 -22.94 10.33 9.34
CA LEU A 101 -22.12 11.16 8.45
C LEU A 101 -20.67 10.65 8.35
N ASN A 102 -20.06 10.31 9.49
CA ASN A 102 -18.71 9.76 9.52
C ASN A 102 -18.65 8.42 8.79
N ASN A 103 -19.66 7.57 8.96
CA ASN A 103 -19.75 6.30 8.22
C ASN A 103 -19.84 6.52 6.70
N LEU A 104 -20.64 7.49 6.25
CA LEU A 104 -20.74 7.86 4.84
C LEU A 104 -19.40 8.38 4.30
N LEU A 105 -18.73 9.26 5.06
CA LEU A 105 -17.41 9.78 4.72
C LEU A 105 -16.37 8.66 4.58
N THR A 106 -16.37 7.70 5.51
CA THR A 106 -15.48 6.53 5.45
C THR A 106 -15.73 5.71 4.19
N TRP A 107 -16.99 5.50 3.81
CA TRP A 107 -17.35 4.82 2.56
C TRP A 107 -16.84 5.55 1.33
N ILE A 108 -17.11 6.86 1.21
CA ILE A 108 -16.67 7.65 0.06
C ILE A 108 -15.14 7.67 -0.04
N LYS A 109 -14.45 7.83 1.10
CA LYS A 109 -12.98 7.75 1.15
C LYS A 109 -12.49 6.41 0.63
N ARG A 110 -13.07 5.29 1.11
CA ARG A 110 -12.72 3.94 0.65
C ARG A 110 -12.93 3.80 -0.86
N ASP A 111 -14.12 4.12 -1.37
CA ASP A 111 -14.44 3.98 -2.79
C ASP A 111 -13.50 4.81 -3.67
N ALA A 112 -13.16 6.02 -3.23
CA ALA A 112 -12.21 6.85 -3.93
C ALA A 112 -10.78 6.27 -3.90
N ARG A 113 -10.34 5.63 -2.81
CA ARG A 113 -9.05 4.92 -2.80
C ARG A 113 -9.01 3.79 -3.83
N LEU A 114 -10.11 3.04 -3.97
CA LEU A 114 -10.22 1.97 -4.97
C LEU A 114 -10.04 2.55 -6.38
N LEU A 115 -10.77 3.61 -6.71
CA LEU A 115 -10.69 4.28 -8.01
C LEU A 115 -9.29 4.89 -8.27
N ILE A 116 -8.69 5.52 -7.26
CA ILE A 116 -7.34 6.08 -7.35
C ILE A 116 -6.32 4.96 -7.62
N THR A 117 -6.40 3.85 -6.87
CA THR A 117 -5.49 2.70 -7.02
C THR A 117 -5.62 2.09 -8.42
N GLU A 118 -6.86 1.84 -8.86
CA GLU A 118 -7.15 1.17 -10.13
C GLU A 118 -6.79 2.03 -11.36
N HIS A 119 -6.98 3.34 -11.28
CA HIS A 119 -6.95 4.19 -12.47
C HIS A 119 -5.87 5.27 -12.48
N MET A 120 -5.33 5.67 -11.34
CA MET A 120 -4.43 6.83 -11.26
C MET A 120 -3.00 6.45 -10.86
N MET A 121 -2.84 5.45 -9.99
CA MET A 121 -1.53 5.12 -9.42
C MET A 121 -0.64 4.36 -10.41
N ARG A 122 0.59 4.84 -10.56
CA ARG A 122 1.63 4.25 -11.42
C ARG A 122 3.02 4.39 -10.81
N ILE A 123 3.89 3.43 -11.06
CA ILE A 123 5.34 3.49 -10.78
C ILE A 123 6.07 3.63 -12.12
N GLY A 124 7.02 4.55 -12.19
CA GLY A 124 7.94 4.67 -13.33
C GLY A 124 9.10 3.68 -13.20
N LEU A 125 9.44 3.01 -14.29
CA LEU A 125 10.62 2.17 -14.41
C LEU A 125 11.81 2.97 -14.95
N ALA A 126 13.02 2.43 -14.78
CA ALA A 126 14.26 3.09 -15.18
C ALA A 126 14.36 3.35 -16.70
N ASP A 127 13.64 2.60 -17.52
CA ASP A 127 13.57 2.79 -18.99
C ASP A 127 12.45 3.74 -19.44
N GLY A 128 11.77 4.41 -18.50
CA GLY A 128 10.67 5.32 -18.79
C GLY A 128 9.31 4.63 -19.02
N ARG A 129 9.22 3.30 -18.94
CA ARG A 129 7.92 2.60 -18.87
C ARG A 129 7.22 2.92 -17.56
N PHE A 130 5.92 2.68 -17.52
CA PHE A 130 5.12 2.78 -16.29
C PHE A 130 4.35 1.49 -16.05
N VAL A 131 4.32 1.09 -14.78
CA VAL A 131 3.46 0.02 -14.28
C VAL A 131 2.29 0.66 -13.54
N ARG A 132 1.06 0.24 -13.84
CA ARG A 132 -0.15 0.70 -13.13
C ARG A 132 -0.39 -0.22 -11.93
N LEU A 133 -0.67 0.35 -10.78
CA LEU A 133 -0.69 -0.42 -9.52
C LEU A 133 -1.91 -1.33 -9.43
N GLY A 134 -3.09 -0.89 -9.90
CA GLY A 134 -4.27 -1.74 -9.97
C GLY A 134 -4.39 -2.60 -11.22
N ARG A 135 -3.25 -3.02 -11.80
CA ARG A 135 -3.22 -4.04 -12.86
C ARG A 135 -2.12 -5.04 -12.57
N ASP A 136 -2.36 -6.27 -12.99
CA ASP A 136 -1.35 -7.32 -12.91
C ASP A 136 -0.06 -6.89 -13.62
N LEU A 137 1.06 -7.29 -13.02
CA LEU A 137 2.38 -6.93 -13.51
C LEU A 137 2.62 -7.57 -14.88
N PRO A 138 3.00 -6.79 -15.91
CA PRO A 138 3.20 -7.30 -17.27
C PRO A 138 4.60 -7.89 -17.46
N ALA A 139 5.08 -8.67 -16.48
CA ALA A 139 6.42 -9.22 -16.41
C ALA A 139 6.39 -10.73 -16.15
N THR A 140 7.56 -11.33 -15.96
CA THR A 140 7.70 -12.73 -15.54
C THR A 140 8.83 -12.81 -14.53
N PHE A 141 8.77 -13.75 -13.58
CA PHE A 141 9.88 -13.92 -12.65
C PHE A 141 11.18 -14.34 -13.36
N PRO A 142 12.32 -13.71 -13.02
CA PRO A 142 13.60 -14.03 -13.61
C PRO A 142 14.02 -15.47 -13.24
N PRO A 143 14.87 -16.13 -14.05
CA PRO A 143 15.24 -17.53 -13.83
C PRO A 143 15.76 -17.84 -12.43
N SER A 144 16.55 -16.93 -11.84
CA SER A 144 17.13 -17.05 -10.49
C SER A 144 16.10 -17.01 -9.36
N LEU A 145 14.94 -16.37 -9.60
CA LEU A 145 13.85 -16.21 -8.65
C LEU A 145 12.59 -16.97 -9.06
N ARG A 146 12.63 -17.78 -10.13
CA ARG A 146 11.44 -18.56 -10.55
C ARG A 146 11.11 -19.66 -9.55
N GLN A 147 12.13 -20.31 -9.00
CA GLN A 147 11.97 -21.32 -7.96
C GLN A 147 12.68 -20.85 -6.68
N ILE A 148 11.91 -20.66 -5.62
CA ILE A 148 12.45 -20.22 -4.33
C ILE A 148 12.92 -21.43 -3.53
N SER A 149 14.21 -21.45 -3.21
CA SER A 149 14.86 -22.50 -2.42
C SER A 149 15.30 -22.04 -1.04
N LEU A 150 15.44 -20.72 -0.84
CA LEU A 150 15.82 -20.12 0.43
C LEU A 150 14.64 -20.21 1.43
N PRO A 151 14.75 -20.99 2.53
CA PRO A 151 13.60 -21.27 3.40
C PRO A 151 12.99 -20.04 4.05
N GLU A 152 13.81 -19.06 4.44
CA GLU A 152 13.37 -17.82 5.07
C GLU A 152 12.58 -16.95 4.11
N LEU A 153 13.00 -16.92 2.84
CA LEU A 153 12.28 -16.21 1.78
C LEU A 153 10.94 -16.89 1.48
N HIS A 154 10.92 -18.21 1.35
CA HIS A 154 9.68 -18.95 1.15
C HIS A 154 8.68 -18.68 2.28
N THR A 155 9.16 -18.68 3.53
CA THR A 155 8.32 -18.40 4.70
C THR A 155 7.73 -16.98 4.64
N LEU A 156 8.54 -15.99 4.27
CA LEU A 156 8.08 -14.60 4.17
C LEU A 156 7.09 -14.40 3.03
N LEU A 157 7.33 -14.99 1.86
CA LEU A 157 6.41 -14.92 0.73
C LEU A 157 5.07 -15.57 1.06
N ALA A 158 5.06 -16.72 1.72
CA ALA A 158 3.83 -17.38 2.16
C ALA A 158 2.98 -16.54 3.13
N GLU A 159 3.57 -15.53 3.79
CA GLU A 159 2.84 -14.59 4.65
C GLU A 159 2.19 -13.44 3.86
N ILE A 160 2.82 -12.97 2.78
CA ILE A 160 2.44 -11.72 2.10
C ILE A 160 1.91 -11.88 0.68
N ASP A 161 2.16 -13.02 0.04
CA ASP A 161 1.82 -13.31 -1.34
C ASP A 161 0.78 -14.44 -1.38
N PRO A 162 -0.51 -14.12 -1.63
CA PRO A 162 -1.57 -15.12 -1.76
C PRO A 162 -1.56 -15.86 -3.09
N THR A 163 -0.79 -15.42 -4.09
CA THR A 163 -0.68 -16.03 -5.43
C THR A 163 0.77 -16.44 -5.71
N PRO A 164 1.34 -17.38 -4.92
CA PRO A 164 2.74 -17.72 -5.02
C PRO A 164 3.09 -18.22 -6.43
N ASP A 165 4.19 -17.68 -6.96
CA ASP A 165 4.76 -18.05 -8.26
C ASP A 165 3.87 -17.69 -9.48
N ASP A 166 2.83 -16.88 -9.29
CA ASP A 166 1.97 -16.37 -10.36
C ASP A 166 1.80 -14.84 -10.21
N LEU A 167 1.85 -14.13 -11.33
CA LEU A 167 1.60 -12.68 -11.37
C LEU A 167 0.13 -12.34 -11.63
N SER A 168 -0.71 -13.35 -11.88
CA SER A 168 -2.14 -13.20 -12.05
C SER A 168 -2.78 -12.78 -10.72
N GLY A 169 -3.46 -11.64 -10.70
CA GLY A 169 -3.99 -11.05 -9.48
C GLY A 169 -2.99 -10.23 -8.66
N SER A 170 -1.78 -9.99 -9.17
CA SER A 170 -0.79 -9.13 -8.52
C SER A 170 -1.22 -7.66 -8.41
N GLY A 171 -2.18 -7.22 -9.25
CA GLY A 171 -2.70 -5.85 -9.22
C GLY A 171 -3.39 -5.50 -7.89
N ALA A 172 -2.95 -4.42 -7.25
CA ALA A 172 -3.53 -3.97 -5.99
C ALA A 172 -4.96 -3.42 -6.18
N VAL A 173 -5.89 -3.85 -5.34
CA VAL A 173 -7.29 -3.37 -5.36
C VAL A 173 -7.44 -2.07 -4.57
N ASP A 174 -6.80 -2.01 -3.40
CA ASP A 174 -6.78 -0.86 -2.49
C ASP A 174 -5.36 -0.65 -1.98
N TRP A 175 -4.65 0.35 -2.52
CA TRP A 175 -3.30 0.65 -2.06
C TRP A 175 -3.24 1.05 -0.57
N GLY A 176 -4.36 1.49 0.01
CA GLY A 176 -4.48 1.76 1.43
C GLY A 176 -4.52 0.49 2.30
N ASN A 177 -4.80 -0.68 1.72
CA ASN A 177 -4.77 -1.96 2.42
C ASN A 177 -3.33 -2.51 2.44
N LEU A 178 -2.77 -2.74 3.64
CA LEU A 178 -1.38 -3.16 3.79
C LEU A 178 -1.09 -4.55 3.15
N PRO A 179 -1.85 -5.62 3.44
CA PRO A 179 -1.66 -6.91 2.77
C PRO A 179 -1.69 -6.84 1.24
N ASP A 180 -2.71 -6.16 0.69
CA ASP A 180 -2.88 -6.01 -0.76
C ASP A 180 -1.70 -5.25 -1.40
N ARG A 181 -1.24 -4.18 -0.73
CA ARG A 181 -0.07 -3.42 -1.17
C ARG A 181 1.23 -4.24 -1.07
N LEU A 182 1.41 -5.01 0.00
CA LEU A 182 2.61 -5.84 0.20
C LEU A 182 2.69 -6.96 -0.84
N HIS A 183 1.56 -7.56 -1.21
CA HIS A 183 1.47 -8.52 -2.30
C HIS A 183 2.02 -7.92 -3.61
N PHE A 184 1.47 -6.78 -4.06
CA PHE A 184 1.96 -6.11 -5.27
C PHE A 184 3.47 -5.79 -5.18
N ILE A 185 3.94 -5.28 -4.03
CA ILE A 185 5.36 -4.92 -3.85
C ILE A 185 6.27 -6.15 -3.91
N ALA A 186 5.85 -7.27 -3.31
CA ALA A 186 6.59 -8.53 -3.33
C ALA A 186 6.81 -9.01 -4.77
N ASP A 187 5.74 -9.06 -5.55
CA ASP A 187 5.80 -9.46 -6.95
C ASP A 187 6.55 -8.47 -7.82
N PHE A 188 6.37 -7.17 -7.56
CA PHE A 188 7.07 -6.12 -8.30
C PHE A 188 8.58 -6.24 -8.10
N PHE A 189 9.05 -6.37 -6.86
CA PHE A 189 10.48 -6.56 -6.62
C PHE A 189 10.99 -7.88 -7.18
N ARG A 190 10.22 -8.97 -7.08
CA ARG A 190 10.61 -10.27 -7.63
C ARG A 190 10.74 -10.22 -9.15
N ALA A 191 9.77 -9.63 -9.84
CA ALA A 191 9.71 -9.58 -11.30
C ALA A 191 10.78 -8.67 -11.91
N TYR A 192 11.15 -7.58 -11.21
CA TYR A 192 12.11 -6.58 -11.71
C TYR A 192 13.48 -6.63 -11.01
N GLN A 193 13.76 -7.61 -10.14
CA GLN A 193 15.02 -7.73 -9.39
C GLN A 193 16.27 -7.67 -10.29
N GLU A 194 16.18 -8.28 -11.48
CA GLU A 194 17.29 -8.39 -12.44
C GLU A 194 17.19 -7.39 -13.59
N GLU A 195 16.36 -6.35 -13.48
CA GLU A 195 16.23 -5.31 -14.51
C GLU A 195 17.60 -4.63 -14.75
N PRO A 196 18.20 -4.74 -15.95
CA PRO A 196 19.59 -4.34 -16.19
C PRO A 196 19.89 -2.88 -15.85
N LEU A 197 18.91 -1.98 -16.04
CA LEU A 197 19.08 -0.55 -15.77
C LEU A 197 19.23 -0.23 -14.27
N LEU A 198 18.82 -1.12 -13.36
CA LEU A 198 19.06 -0.94 -11.92
C LEU A 198 20.55 -0.98 -11.57
N PHE A 199 21.36 -1.61 -12.42
CA PHE A 199 22.80 -1.77 -12.23
C PHE A 199 23.62 -0.82 -13.11
N ALA A 200 22.96 -0.01 -13.94
CA ALA A 200 23.61 1.04 -14.71
C ALA A 200 24.01 2.20 -13.78
N ALA A 201 25.09 2.90 -14.11
CA ALA A 201 25.43 4.15 -13.42
C ALA A 201 24.29 5.17 -13.65
N PRO A 202 23.89 5.95 -12.63
CA PRO A 202 22.94 7.03 -12.83
C PRO A 202 23.49 8.00 -13.88
N GLU A 203 22.62 8.54 -14.74
CA GLU A 203 23.03 9.54 -15.72
C GLU A 203 23.68 10.75 -15.00
N PRO A 204 24.77 11.31 -15.55
CA PRO A 204 25.56 12.36 -14.92
C PRO A 204 24.82 13.71 -14.76
#